data_AF-A0A8C1MIL1-F1
#
_entry.id   AF-A0A8C1MIL1-F1
#
_cell.length_a   1.000
_cell.length_b   1.000
_cell.length_c   1.000
_cell.angle_alpha   90.00
_cell.angle_beta   90.00
_cell.angle_gamma   90.00
#
_symmetry.space_group_name_H-M   'P 1'
#
loop_
_entity.id
_entity.type
_entity.pdbx_description
1 polymer ?
#
loop_
_entity_poly.entity_id
_entity_poly.type
_entity_poly.pdbx_seq_one_letter_code
_entity_poly.pdbx_strand_id
1 'polypeptide(L)'
;MNYGDCAVLYGQLEAGYDTINSTSYFVIPDSTNGNYQNLKNTTNVNVPGRWAFNAWAAPAIFYLFGSAAGDTEYSLTSDEGYVPVSFSIPYTFFDNTYNSLYVHFNGLLTFNQPEPASGPNYNPTRGAEDFIAALWSDLDDYYSCFFSYQQYTNGSVLTRATHDINQYFPQMNFTASWVFVVTWKYGPQQNPAILLQVVLVSGGDLSFFLMNYGDCATISEQMEAGYDTINSIYHFVIPDSTNGNYQNLKNTTNVNVPGRWAFIAGNESGRSFIKFYVSFCLSHIIMSYVCVSL
;
A
#
# COMPACT_ATOMS: atom_id res chain seq x y z
N MET A 1 -27.70 -7.63 3.48
CA MET A 1 -28.48 -8.60 4.27
C MET A 1 -29.73 -7.91 4.80
N ASN A 2 -30.89 -8.58 4.83
CA ASN A 2 -32.13 -8.04 5.40
C ASN A 2 -32.70 -9.06 6.40
N TYR A 3 -32.99 -8.61 7.62
CA TYR A 3 -33.50 -9.43 8.72
C TYR A 3 -34.93 -9.01 9.07
N GLY A 4 -35.81 -10.00 9.19
CA GLY A 4 -37.20 -9.84 9.63
C GLY A 4 -37.45 -10.58 10.94
N ASP A 5 -38.72 -10.90 11.21
CA ASP A 5 -39.07 -11.71 12.39
C ASP A 5 -38.47 -13.12 12.29
N CYS A 6 -37.63 -13.48 13.27
CA CYS A 6 -37.03 -14.80 13.38
C CYS A 6 -37.75 -15.62 14.47
N ALA A 7 -38.16 -16.85 14.14
CA ALA A 7 -38.64 -17.81 15.13
C ALA A 7 -37.52 -18.22 16.10
N VAL A 8 -37.88 -18.82 17.24
CA VAL A 8 -36.89 -19.36 18.18
C VAL A 8 -36.12 -20.50 17.52
N LEU A 9 -34.80 -20.34 17.43
CA LEU A 9 -33.84 -21.32 16.95
C LEU A 9 -33.06 -21.88 18.15
N TYR A 10 -32.83 -23.20 18.15
CA TYR A 10 -32.03 -23.89 19.15
C TYR A 10 -30.59 -24.07 18.62
N GLY A 11 -29.65 -23.25 19.09
CA GLY A 11 -28.23 -23.30 18.71
C GLY A 11 -27.52 -21.97 18.89
N GLN A 12 -26.18 -21.98 18.86
CA GLN A 12 -25.40 -20.77 18.66
C GLN A 12 -25.59 -20.27 17.23
N LEU A 13 -25.85 -18.98 17.08
CA LEU A 13 -26.10 -18.37 15.79
C LEU A 13 -25.24 -17.11 15.67
N GLU A 14 -24.73 -16.87 14.47
CA GLU A 14 -23.92 -15.71 14.16
C GLU A 14 -24.37 -15.16 12.82
N ALA A 15 -24.56 -13.85 12.74
CA ALA A 15 -24.99 -13.18 11.53
C ALA A 15 -23.93 -12.15 11.15
N GLY A 16 -23.49 -12.14 9.90
CA GLY A 16 -22.29 -11.40 9.52
C GLY A 16 -21.73 -11.82 8.18
N TYR A 17 -20.51 -11.40 7.90
CA TYR A 17 -19.71 -11.94 6.81
C TYR A 17 -18.35 -12.37 7.36
N ASP A 18 -17.77 -13.37 6.70
CA ASP A 18 -16.39 -13.80 6.93
C ASP A 18 -15.77 -14.10 5.56
N THR A 19 -14.56 -13.61 5.32
CA THR A 19 -13.82 -13.89 4.09
C THR A 19 -12.92 -15.12 4.26
N ILE A 20 -12.33 -15.57 3.15
CA ILE A 20 -11.37 -16.68 3.19
C ILE A 20 -10.23 -16.37 4.19
N ASN A 21 -9.94 -17.34 5.05
CA ASN A 21 -8.96 -17.25 6.15
C ASN A 21 -9.25 -16.15 7.20
N SER A 22 -10.48 -15.64 7.27
CA SER A 22 -10.90 -14.61 8.23
C SER A 22 -10.06 -13.34 8.21
N THR A 23 -9.55 -13.00 7.01
CA THR A 23 -8.77 -11.77 6.77
C THR A 23 -9.62 -10.50 6.89
N SER A 24 -10.92 -10.61 6.65
CA SER A 24 -11.91 -9.58 6.87
C SER A 24 -13.22 -10.23 7.28
N TYR A 25 -13.73 -9.88 8.44
CA TYR A 25 -15.00 -10.42 8.92
C TYR A 25 -15.72 -9.36 9.72
N PHE A 26 -17.03 -9.49 9.79
CA PHE A 26 -17.87 -8.67 10.65
C PHE A 26 -18.99 -9.51 11.23
N VAL A 27 -19.10 -9.46 12.55
CA VAL A 27 -20.19 -10.07 13.31
C VAL A 27 -21.18 -9.00 13.67
N ILE A 28 -22.43 -9.17 13.26
CA ILE A 28 -23.52 -8.26 13.63
C ILE A 28 -23.73 -8.34 15.15
N PRO A 29 -23.65 -7.20 15.87
CA PRO A 29 -23.99 -7.14 17.28
C PRO A 29 -25.38 -7.73 17.54
N ASP A 30 -25.55 -8.37 18.69
CA ASP A 30 -26.74 -9.14 19.10
C ASP A 30 -26.94 -10.52 18.46
N SER A 31 -26.22 -10.87 17.39
CA SER A 31 -26.38 -12.19 16.78
C SER A 31 -25.90 -13.35 17.66
N THR A 32 -24.77 -13.18 18.37
CA THR A 32 -24.04 -14.26 19.05
C THR A 32 -24.49 -14.61 20.47
N ASN A 33 -25.33 -13.78 21.11
CA ASN A 33 -25.76 -13.96 22.50
C ASN A 33 -27.21 -14.47 22.65
N GLY A 34 -27.75 -15.12 21.61
CA GLY A 34 -29.15 -15.56 21.60
C GLY A 34 -30.17 -14.43 21.41
N ASN A 35 -29.72 -13.20 21.13
CA ASN A 35 -30.54 -12.03 20.85
C ASN A 35 -30.76 -11.81 19.34
N TYR A 36 -30.65 -12.86 18.52
CA TYR A 36 -30.79 -12.79 17.07
C TYR A 36 -32.18 -12.30 16.62
N GLN A 37 -33.20 -12.39 17.48
CA GLN A 37 -34.52 -11.80 17.22
C GLN A 37 -34.49 -10.26 17.15
N ASN A 38 -33.46 -9.62 17.72
CA ASN A 38 -33.25 -8.18 17.61
C ASN A 38 -32.65 -7.74 16.28
N LEU A 39 -32.16 -8.67 15.43
CA LEU A 39 -31.54 -8.31 14.15
C LEU A 39 -32.45 -7.49 13.24
N LYS A 40 -33.77 -7.65 13.34
CA LYS A 40 -34.77 -6.84 12.62
C LYS A 40 -34.79 -5.34 13.01
N ASN A 41 -34.23 -5.00 14.18
CA ASN A 41 -34.17 -3.63 14.69
C ASN A 41 -32.76 -3.01 14.56
N THR A 42 -31.74 -3.82 14.30
CA THR A 42 -30.36 -3.34 14.16
C THR A 42 -30.05 -2.97 12.71
N THR A 43 -29.09 -2.06 12.51
CA THR A 43 -28.68 -1.60 11.18
C THR A 43 -27.35 -0.84 11.24
N ASN A 44 -26.62 -0.84 10.14
CA ASN A 44 -25.49 0.07 9.89
C ASN A 44 -25.77 1.10 8.78
N VAL A 45 -27.00 1.14 8.26
CA VAL A 45 -27.42 2.04 7.16
C VAL A 45 -28.71 2.79 7.48
N ASN A 46 -29.05 2.92 8.77
CA ASN A 46 -30.24 3.63 9.25
C ASN A 46 -31.57 3.11 8.68
N VAL A 47 -31.63 1.83 8.30
CA VAL A 47 -32.86 1.15 7.86
C VAL A 47 -33.02 -0.11 8.71
N PRO A 48 -34.04 -0.20 9.61
CA PRO A 48 -34.22 -1.34 10.51
C PRO A 48 -34.16 -2.69 9.78
N GLY A 49 -33.35 -3.61 10.33
CA GLY A 49 -33.19 -4.95 9.77
C GLY A 49 -32.27 -5.02 8.55
N ARG A 50 -31.87 -3.87 7.98
CA ARG A 50 -30.97 -3.82 6.84
C ARG A 50 -29.54 -3.63 7.31
N TRP A 51 -28.69 -4.56 6.87
CA TRP A 51 -27.25 -4.46 7.00
C TRP A 51 -26.62 -4.47 5.62
N ALA A 52 -25.83 -3.46 5.32
CA ALA A 52 -25.08 -3.38 4.06
C ALA A 52 -23.59 -3.47 4.37
N PHE A 53 -22.92 -4.43 3.76
CA PHE A 53 -21.48 -4.59 3.88
C PHE A 53 -20.85 -4.40 2.51
N ASN A 54 -19.66 -3.83 2.47
CA ASN A 54 -18.93 -3.68 1.22
C ASN A 54 -18.51 -5.07 0.74
N ALA A 55 -18.99 -5.49 -0.43
CA ALA A 55 -18.64 -6.78 -1.03
C ALA A 55 -17.28 -6.76 -1.74
N TRP A 56 -16.73 -5.56 -1.96
CA TRP A 56 -15.37 -5.39 -2.46
C TRP A 56 -14.40 -5.24 -1.29
N ALA A 57 -13.37 -6.08 -1.29
CA ALA A 57 -12.23 -5.97 -0.41
C ALA A 57 -10.99 -5.72 -1.26
N ALA A 58 -10.10 -4.84 -0.79
CA ALA A 58 -8.78 -4.70 -1.37
C ALA A 58 -8.03 -6.05 -1.31
N PRO A 59 -7.04 -6.28 -2.21
CA PRO A 59 -6.20 -7.47 -2.13
C PRO A 59 -5.61 -7.63 -0.74
N ALA A 60 -5.52 -8.87 -0.22
CA ALA A 60 -5.09 -9.13 1.16
C ALA A 60 -3.69 -8.59 1.51
N ILE A 61 -2.85 -8.34 0.49
CA ILE A 61 -1.54 -7.70 0.65
C ILE A 61 -1.64 -6.22 1.07
N PHE A 62 -2.79 -5.56 0.93
CA PHE A 62 -2.95 -4.18 1.37
C PHE A 62 -3.05 -4.14 2.89
N TYR A 63 -2.37 -3.16 3.48
CA TYR A 63 -2.64 -2.69 4.83
C TYR A 63 -4.00 -2.00 4.84
N LEU A 64 -4.71 -2.05 5.97
CA LEU A 64 -6.01 -1.39 6.09
C LEU A 64 -5.87 0.10 5.75
N PHE A 65 -6.85 0.65 5.05
CA PHE A 65 -6.88 2.06 4.62
C PHE A 65 -8.31 2.58 4.57
N GLY A 66 -8.42 3.91 4.45
CA GLY A 66 -9.66 4.67 4.43
C GLY A 66 -10.21 4.98 5.82
N SER A 67 -11.33 5.69 5.86
CA SER A 67 -11.95 6.22 7.09
C SER A 67 -12.18 5.16 8.18
N ALA A 68 -12.49 3.91 7.79
CA ALA A 68 -12.69 2.81 8.74
C ALA A 68 -11.38 2.38 9.44
N ALA A 69 -10.22 2.61 8.81
CA ALA A 69 -8.90 2.42 9.39
C ALA A 69 -8.41 3.66 10.17
N GLY A 70 -9.19 4.75 10.15
CA GLY A 70 -8.87 6.03 10.78
C GLY A 70 -8.03 6.95 9.91
N ASP A 71 -7.89 6.68 8.61
CA ASP A 71 -7.04 7.47 7.72
C ASP A 71 -7.52 8.93 7.59
N THR A 72 -6.56 9.82 7.35
CA THR A 72 -6.83 11.15 6.81
C THR A 72 -6.99 11.04 5.29
N GLU A 73 -8.06 11.61 4.75
CA GLU A 73 -8.46 11.44 3.35
C GLU A 73 -8.41 12.76 2.58
N TYR A 74 -7.90 12.70 1.34
CA TYR A 74 -7.84 13.82 0.41
C TYR A 74 -8.40 13.41 -0.95
N SER A 75 -9.18 14.29 -1.56
CA SER A 75 -9.67 14.15 -2.92
C SER A 75 -9.41 15.43 -3.70
N LEU A 76 -8.88 15.30 -4.91
CA LEU A 76 -8.72 16.42 -5.83
C LEU A 76 -9.49 16.11 -7.12
N THR A 77 -10.08 17.15 -7.72
CA THR A 77 -10.84 17.07 -8.98
C THR A 77 -10.25 17.94 -10.08
N SER A 78 -9.05 18.50 -9.89
CA SER A 78 -8.33 19.36 -10.83
C SER A 78 -6.81 19.27 -10.59
N ASP A 79 -6.03 19.67 -11.58
CA ASP A 79 -4.58 19.57 -11.82
C ASP A 79 -3.64 19.49 -10.59
N GLU A 80 -2.56 18.71 -10.77
CA GLU A 80 -1.26 18.69 -10.09
C GLU A 80 -1.25 19.31 -8.68
N GLY A 81 -1.25 18.43 -7.68
CA GLY A 81 -1.21 18.86 -6.28
C GLY A 81 -0.49 17.89 -5.38
N TYR A 82 -0.11 18.41 -4.21
CA TYR A 82 0.50 17.62 -3.16
C TYR A 82 0.04 18.05 -1.78
N VAL A 83 0.17 17.14 -0.81
CA VAL A 83 -0.05 17.41 0.61
C VAL A 83 1.23 17.15 1.37
N PRO A 84 1.81 18.15 2.06
CA PRO A 84 2.92 17.91 2.98
C PRO A 84 2.41 17.17 4.21
N VAL A 85 3.10 16.10 4.59
CA VAL A 85 2.77 15.26 5.75
C VAL A 85 3.96 15.18 6.66
N SER A 86 3.82 15.67 7.90
CA SER A 86 4.84 15.53 8.93
C SER A 86 4.82 14.13 9.53
N PHE A 87 5.99 13.54 9.72
CA PHE A 87 6.14 12.27 10.43
C PHE A 87 6.12 12.47 11.93
N SER A 88 5.46 11.55 12.64
CA SER A 88 5.49 11.48 14.10
C SER A 88 6.82 10.95 14.63
N ILE A 89 7.56 10.20 13.81
CA ILE A 89 8.91 9.69 14.07
C ILE A 89 9.74 9.90 12.80
N PRO A 90 10.98 10.39 12.87
CA PRO A 90 11.83 10.55 11.69
C PRO A 90 12.00 9.24 10.92
N TYR A 91 11.95 9.32 9.59
CA TYR A 91 12.10 8.18 8.69
C TYR A 91 13.38 8.33 7.86
N THR A 92 14.18 7.26 7.80
CA THR A 92 15.40 7.22 6.99
C THR A 92 15.09 6.64 5.62
N PHE A 93 15.45 7.37 4.58
CA PHE A 93 15.40 6.93 3.19
C PHE A 93 16.81 7.03 2.62
N PHE A 94 17.43 5.86 2.41
CA PHE A 94 18.85 5.67 2.13
C PHE A 94 19.74 6.42 3.13
N ASP A 95 20.58 7.34 2.64
CA ASP A 95 21.58 8.03 3.45
C ASP A 95 21.00 9.29 4.15
N ASN A 96 19.70 9.59 3.97
CA ASN A 96 19.04 10.78 4.49
C ASN A 96 17.91 10.45 5.49
N THR A 97 17.75 11.28 6.51
CA THR A 97 16.65 11.18 7.49
C THR A 97 15.71 12.37 7.36
N TYR A 98 14.41 12.07 7.24
CA TYR A 98 13.36 13.03 6.97
C TYR A 98 12.36 13.12 8.12
N ASN A 99 11.78 14.31 8.32
CA ASN A 99 10.71 14.56 9.29
C ASN A 99 9.34 14.76 8.61
N SER A 100 9.30 14.70 7.29
CA SER A 100 8.09 14.87 6.48
C SER A 100 8.31 14.31 5.08
N LEU A 101 7.21 14.17 4.34
CA LEU A 101 7.20 13.97 2.90
C LEU A 101 6.09 14.81 2.26
N TYR A 102 6.02 14.78 0.94
CA TYR A 102 4.92 15.29 0.14
C TYR A 102 4.21 14.12 -0.54
N VAL A 103 2.91 13.98 -0.32
CA VAL A 103 2.06 13.00 -1.02
C VAL A 103 1.45 13.68 -2.23
N HIS A 104 1.79 13.23 -3.42
CA HIS A 104 1.26 13.77 -4.68
C HIS A 104 0.05 12.98 -5.15
N PHE A 105 -0.89 13.65 -5.83
CA PHE A 105 -2.07 12.97 -6.40
C PHE A 105 -1.74 12.09 -7.61
N ASN A 106 -0.53 12.19 -8.17
CA ASN A 106 -0.07 11.42 -9.32
C ASN A 106 0.72 10.14 -8.94
N GLY A 107 0.57 9.65 -7.71
CA GLY A 107 1.20 8.40 -7.26
C GLY A 107 2.66 8.54 -6.83
N LEU A 108 3.14 9.77 -6.59
CA LEU A 108 4.49 10.08 -6.14
C LEU A 108 4.54 10.41 -4.64
N LEU A 109 5.63 10.01 -3.98
CA LEU A 109 6.06 10.53 -2.68
C LEU A 109 7.44 11.18 -2.83
N THR A 110 7.60 12.44 -2.47
CA THR A 110 8.91 13.10 -2.42
C THR A 110 9.26 13.48 -0.99
N PHE A 111 10.55 13.38 -0.61
CA PHE A 111 10.96 13.56 0.79
C PHE A 111 11.52 14.96 1.08
N ASN A 112 12.31 15.52 0.17
CA ASN A 112 13.08 16.74 0.42
C ASN A 112 12.52 18.01 -0.24
N GLN A 113 11.74 17.89 -1.31
CA GLN A 113 11.07 19.01 -1.97
C GLN A 113 9.84 18.56 -2.76
N PRO A 114 8.90 19.47 -3.09
CA PRO A 114 7.81 19.18 -4.02
C PRO A 114 8.30 18.79 -5.43
N GLU A 115 7.39 18.25 -6.24
CA GLU A 115 7.51 17.57 -7.53
C GLU A 115 8.79 17.80 -8.39
N PRO A 116 9.38 16.72 -8.97
CA PRO A 116 10.39 16.86 -10.00
C PRO A 116 9.83 17.59 -11.23
N ALA A 117 10.55 18.60 -11.74
CA ALA A 117 10.06 19.56 -12.74
C ALA A 117 9.74 19.02 -14.16
N SER A 118 9.62 17.70 -14.39
CA SER A 118 9.60 17.12 -15.75
C SER A 118 8.69 15.91 -16.01
N GLY A 119 7.70 15.61 -15.16
CA GLY A 119 6.79 14.47 -15.36
C GLY A 119 7.50 13.11 -15.41
N PRO A 120 6.78 12.00 -15.71
CA PRO A 120 7.31 10.63 -15.68
C PRO A 120 8.27 10.37 -16.85
N ASN A 121 9.49 10.88 -16.75
CA ASN A 121 10.60 10.57 -17.65
C ASN A 121 11.77 9.99 -16.83
N TYR A 122 11.70 8.73 -16.38
CA TYR A 122 12.86 8.08 -15.78
C TYR A 122 13.91 7.81 -16.84
N ASN A 123 15.12 8.33 -16.59
CA ASN A 123 16.31 7.60 -16.98
C ASN A 123 17.54 7.99 -16.17
N PRO A 124 17.72 7.35 -14.99
CA PRO A 124 17.78 8.05 -13.70
C PRO A 124 17.51 9.56 -13.78
N THR A 125 16.63 10.09 -12.96
CA THR A 125 16.33 11.54 -13.03
C THR A 125 17.60 12.37 -12.85
N ARG A 126 18.59 11.84 -12.11
CA ARG A 126 19.78 12.57 -11.62
C ARG A 126 19.37 13.89 -10.97
N GLY A 127 18.16 13.88 -10.42
CA GLY A 127 17.51 15.04 -9.84
C GLY A 127 18.07 15.37 -8.48
N ALA A 128 17.48 16.39 -7.89
CA ALA A 128 17.77 16.81 -6.52
C ALA A 128 16.77 16.21 -5.53
N GLU A 129 15.94 15.25 -5.96
CA GLU A 129 14.85 14.67 -5.20
C GLU A 129 15.15 13.25 -4.72
N ASP A 130 14.83 12.97 -3.46
CA ASP A 130 14.61 11.62 -2.95
C ASP A 130 13.11 11.31 -3.07
N PHE A 131 12.75 10.24 -3.77
CA PHE A 131 11.34 9.93 -4.00
C PHE A 131 11.04 8.44 -4.21
N ILE A 132 9.77 8.12 -3.95
CA ILE A 132 9.14 6.83 -4.25
C ILE A 132 8.03 7.09 -5.27
N ALA A 133 8.13 6.46 -6.44
CA ALA A 133 7.09 6.45 -7.46
C ALA A 133 6.28 5.15 -7.30
N ALA A 134 5.11 5.23 -6.66
CA ALA A 134 4.23 4.07 -6.53
C ALA A 134 3.69 3.66 -7.91
N LEU A 135 3.19 4.65 -8.65
CA LEU A 135 2.87 4.59 -10.06
C LEU A 135 2.78 6.04 -10.55
N TRP A 136 3.91 6.61 -10.96
CA TRP A 136 4.02 8.01 -11.37
C TRP A 136 3.57 8.17 -12.83
N SER A 137 2.53 8.98 -13.02
CA SER A 137 1.93 9.36 -14.29
C SER A 137 0.88 10.42 -14.07
N ASP A 138 0.43 11.09 -15.13
CA ASP A 138 -0.69 12.04 -15.14
C ASP A 138 -2.06 11.34 -14.95
N LEU A 139 -2.19 10.54 -13.88
CA LEU A 139 -3.35 9.71 -13.54
C LEU A 139 -4.61 10.54 -13.22
N ASP A 140 -4.38 11.73 -12.66
CA ASP A 140 -5.38 12.70 -12.24
C ASP A 140 -6.11 13.37 -13.41
N ASP A 141 -5.52 13.36 -14.62
CA ASP A 141 -6.19 13.83 -15.84
C ASP A 141 -7.29 12.87 -16.32
N TYR A 142 -7.18 11.58 -15.98
CA TYR A 142 -8.10 10.54 -16.46
C TYR A 142 -9.14 10.15 -15.41
N TYR A 143 -8.79 10.29 -14.13
CA TYR A 143 -9.62 9.86 -13.03
C TYR A 143 -9.57 10.85 -11.88
N SER A 144 -10.71 11.02 -11.19
CA SER A 144 -10.69 11.62 -9.87
C SER A 144 -9.73 10.84 -8.96
N CYS A 145 -8.71 11.50 -8.45
CA CYS A 145 -7.78 10.91 -7.49
C CYS A 145 -8.28 11.12 -6.07
N PHE A 146 -8.26 10.02 -5.32
CA PHE A 146 -8.41 10.01 -3.88
C PHE A 146 -7.17 9.34 -3.28
N PHE A 147 -6.55 9.94 -2.28
CA PHE A 147 -5.60 9.21 -1.45
C PHE A 147 -5.96 9.34 0.03
N SER A 148 -5.59 8.31 0.79
CA SER A 148 -5.72 8.29 2.24
C SER A 148 -4.40 7.89 2.87
N TYR A 149 -4.09 8.43 4.05
CA TYR A 149 -2.92 8.00 4.80
C TYR A 149 -3.16 7.90 6.31
N GLN A 150 -2.35 7.08 6.96
CA GLN A 150 -2.29 6.97 8.41
C GLN A 150 -0.87 6.63 8.89
N GLN A 151 -0.55 7.07 10.11
CA GLN A 151 0.66 6.71 10.84
C GLN A 151 0.32 5.84 12.05
N TYR A 152 1.16 4.85 12.31
CA TYR A 152 1.02 3.93 13.42
C TYR A 152 2.32 3.89 14.22
N THR A 153 2.20 4.01 15.54
CA THR A 153 3.29 3.81 16.52
C THR A 153 2.99 2.70 17.51
N ASN A 154 1.84 2.04 17.36
CA ASN A 154 1.39 0.91 18.16
C ASN A 154 0.34 0.10 17.39
N GLY A 155 -0.07 -1.05 17.95
CA GLY A 155 -1.16 -1.86 17.42
C GLY A 155 -0.74 -2.95 16.43
N SER A 156 -1.75 -3.62 15.85
CA SER A 156 -1.56 -4.79 14.98
C SER A 156 -0.86 -4.46 13.67
N VAL A 157 -0.89 -3.20 13.21
CA VAL A 157 -0.19 -2.74 12.00
C VAL A 157 1.33 -2.90 12.14
N LEU A 158 1.90 -2.53 13.29
CA LEU A 158 3.34 -2.75 13.57
C LEU A 158 3.68 -4.24 13.65
N THR A 159 2.78 -5.05 14.22
CA THR A 159 2.98 -6.51 14.29
C THR A 159 3.01 -7.12 12.89
N ARG A 160 2.09 -6.71 12.00
CA ARG A 160 2.06 -7.12 10.60
C ARG A 160 3.32 -6.67 9.85
N ALA A 161 3.71 -5.41 9.96
CA ALA A 161 4.92 -4.90 9.31
C ALA A 161 6.18 -5.62 9.79
N THR A 162 6.27 -5.89 11.09
CA THR A 162 7.36 -6.70 11.67
C THR A 162 7.39 -8.10 11.06
N HIS A 163 6.24 -8.76 10.93
CA HIS A 163 6.15 -10.08 10.33
C HIS A 163 6.54 -10.07 8.85
N ASP A 164 5.97 -9.15 8.06
CA ASP A 164 6.23 -9.01 6.63
C ASP A 164 7.74 -8.77 6.37
N ILE A 165 8.36 -7.82 7.08
CA ILE A 165 9.78 -7.52 6.90
C ILE A 165 10.67 -8.69 7.31
N ASN A 166 10.39 -9.37 8.43
CA ASN A 166 11.20 -10.53 8.82
C ASN A 166 10.99 -11.75 7.91
N GLN A 167 9.85 -11.85 7.24
CA GLN A 167 9.62 -12.88 6.22
C GLN A 167 10.51 -12.64 4.99
N TYR A 168 10.63 -11.39 4.53
CA TYR A 168 11.37 -11.05 3.30
C TYR A 168 12.87 -10.81 3.55
N PHE A 169 13.22 -10.32 4.73
CA PHE A 169 14.58 -9.96 5.14
C PHE A 169 14.95 -10.61 6.49
N PRO A 170 14.96 -11.95 6.58
CA PRO A 170 15.09 -12.67 7.87
C PRO A 170 16.42 -12.43 8.60
N GLN A 171 17.46 -11.98 7.88
CA GLN A 171 18.77 -11.71 8.46
C GLN A 171 18.82 -10.39 9.26
N MET A 172 17.78 -9.56 9.18
CA MET A 172 17.78 -8.22 9.75
C MET A 172 17.29 -8.16 11.20
N ASN A 173 16.64 -9.22 11.71
CA ASN A 173 16.04 -9.28 13.06
C ASN A 173 15.26 -8.00 13.41
N PHE A 174 14.29 -7.68 12.56
CA PHE A 174 13.62 -6.40 12.57
C PHE A 174 12.44 -6.37 13.56
N THR A 175 12.14 -5.19 14.12
CA THR A 175 10.89 -4.92 14.83
C THR A 175 10.43 -3.50 14.48
N ALA A 176 9.22 -3.37 13.94
CA ALA A 176 8.67 -2.08 13.56
C ALA A 176 8.30 -1.27 14.81
N SER A 177 8.72 -0.01 14.86
CA SER A 177 8.33 1.00 15.84
C SER A 177 7.46 2.11 15.23
N TRP A 178 7.46 2.22 13.90
CA TRP A 178 6.67 3.19 13.15
C TRP A 178 6.28 2.65 11.78
N VAL A 179 5.03 2.91 11.36
CA VAL A 179 4.53 2.57 10.03
C VAL A 179 3.73 3.75 9.48
N PHE A 180 3.99 4.16 8.25
CA PHE A 180 3.15 5.08 7.49
C PHE A 180 2.54 4.33 6.30
N VAL A 181 1.22 4.35 6.19
CA VAL A 181 0.47 3.75 5.09
C VAL A 181 -0.14 4.86 4.28
N VAL A 182 0.06 4.87 2.97
CA VAL A 182 -0.64 5.75 2.03
C VAL A 182 -1.20 4.93 0.89
N THR A 183 -2.46 5.16 0.53
CA THR A 183 -3.17 4.43 -0.51
C THR A 183 -3.81 5.40 -1.48
N TRP A 184 -3.57 5.23 -2.78
CA TRP A 184 -4.24 5.96 -3.84
C TRP A 184 -5.30 5.09 -4.48
N LYS A 185 -6.46 5.71 -4.76
CA LYS A 185 -7.60 5.15 -5.45
C LYS A 185 -7.98 6.09 -6.58
N TYR A 186 -7.93 5.58 -7.80
CA TYR A 186 -8.35 6.31 -8.98
C TYR A 186 -9.68 5.77 -9.50
N GLY A 187 -10.60 6.69 -9.76
CA GLY A 187 -11.90 6.41 -10.33
C GLY A 187 -13.03 6.40 -9.28
N PRO A 188 -14.25 6.82 -9.67
CA PRO A 188 -15.36 7.04 -8.73
C PRO A 188 -16.05 5.75 -8.28
N GLN A 189 -15.64 4.60 -8.83
CA GLN A 189 -16.28 3.32 -8.57
C GLN A 189 -15.82 2.71 -7.25
N GLN A 190 -16.70 1.89 -6.67
CA GLN A 190 -16.43 1.18 -5.42
C GLN A 190 -15.24 0.22 -5.54
N ASN A 191 -15.09 -0.44 -6.71
CA ASN A 191 -13.82 -1.01 -7.15
C ASN A 191 -13.07 0.08 -7.95
N PRO A 192 -11.99 0.67 -7.41
CA PRO A 192 -11.24 1.68 -8.13
C PRO A 192 -10.65 1.10 -9.42
N ALA A 193 -10.53 1.93 -10.45
CA ALA A 193 -9.90 1.55 -11.71
C ALA A 193 -8.40 1.28 -11.49
N ILE A 194 -7.78 2.06 -10.60
CA ILE A 194 -6.37 1.90 -10.22
C ILE A 194 -6.26 1.97 -8.70
N LEU A 195 -5.63 0.96 -8.08
CA LEU A 195 -5.35 0.90 -6.64
C LEU A 195 -3.88 0.60 -6.37
N LEU A 196 -3.22 1.48 -5.63
CA LEU A 196 -1.83 1.35 -5.22
C LEU A 196 -1.64 1.82 -3.78
N GLN A 197 -0.68 1.23 -3.08
CA GLN A 197 -0.36 1.58 -1.70
C GLN A 197 1.15 1.55 -1.48
N VAL A 198 1.67 2.55 -0.76
CA VAL A 198 3.02 2.55 -0.23
C VAL A 198 2.95 2.43 1.29
N VAL A 199 3.84 1.60 1.86
CA VAL A 199 3.97 1.42 3.30
C VAL A 199 5.42 1.69 3.68
N LEU A 200 5.68 2.79 4.38
CA LEU A 200 6.98 3.07 4.98
C LEU A 200 7.03 2.41 6.35
N VAL A 201 8.12 1.72 6.65
CA VAL A 201 8.29 0.94 7.88
C VAL A 201 9.63 1.30 8.51
N SER A 202 9.62 1.72 9.77
CA SER A 202 10.83 2.03 10.53
C SER A 202 10.86 1.25 11.84
N GLY A 203 12.06 0.77 12.19
CA GLY A 203 12.40 0.21 13.50
C GLY A 203 13.39 1.09 14.26
N GLY A 204 13.55 2.36 13.86
CA GLY A 204 14.61 3.25 14.34
C GLY A 204 15.84 3.17 13.44
N ASP A 205 16.69 2.16 13.65
CA ASP A 205 17.97 2.01 12.93
C ASP A 205 17.84 1.37 11.54
N LEU A 206 16.68 0.75 11.27
CA LEU A 206 16.36 0.09 10.02
C LEU A 206 15.06 0.65 9.46
N SER A 207 15.08 0.95 8.17
CA SER A 207 13.92 1.39 7.42
C SER A 207 13.73 0.54 6.17
N PHE A 208 12.47 0.39 5.79
CA PHE A 208 12.01 -0.37 4.63
C PHE A 208 10.81 0.35 4.04
N PHE A 209 10.53 0.11 2.76
CA PHE A 209 9.23 0.43 2.20
C PHE A 209 8.68 -0.71 1.36
N LEU A 210 7.35 -0.80 1.35
CA LEU A 210 6.59 -1.73 0.53
C LEU A 210 5.77 -0.96 -0.49
N MET A 211 5.60 -1.53 -1.67
CA MET A 211 4.60 -1.11 -2.65
C MET A 211 3.65 -2.29 -2.88
N ASN A 212 2.34 -2.02 -2.78
CA ASN A 212 1.29 -3.00 -3.04
C ASN A 212 0.42 -2.53 -4.21
N TYR A 213 0.18 -3.43 -5.16
CA TYR A 213 -0.57 -3.16 -6.39
C TYR A 213 -1.88 -3.97 -6.40
N GLY A 214 -2.99 -3.27 -6.62
CA GLY A 214 -4.28 -3.85 -6.95
C GLY A 214 -4.50 -3.86 -8.46
N ASP A 215 -5.76 -3.78 -8.89
CA ASP A 215 -6.04 -3.58 -10.31
C ASP A 215 -5.50 -2.22 -10.78
N CYS A 216 -4.93 -2.20 -11.98
CA CYS A 216 -4.49 -0.99 -12.68
C CYS A 216 -5.10 -0.99 -14.09
N ALA A 217 -6.14 -0.18 -14.30
CA ALA A 217 -6.76 0.03 -15.60
C ALA A 217 -5.78 0.63 -16.62
N THR A 218 -5.95 0.29 -17.89
CA THR A 218 -5.11 0.83 -18.97
C THR A 218 -5.44 2.29 -19.20
N ILE A 219 -4.44 3.16 -19.14
CA ILE A 219 -4.46 4.50 -19.69
C ILE A 219 -3.33 4.70 -20.70
N SER A 220 -3.49 5.70 -21.56
CA SER A 220 -2.59 6.00 -22.67
C SER A 220 -1.46 6.98 -22.27
N GLU A 221 -0.83 6.75 -21.12
CA GLU A 221 0.26 7.59 -20.61
C GLU A 221 1.52 6.79 -20.30
N GLN A 222 2.63 7.51 -20.18
CA GLN A 222 3.87 6.96 -19.65
C GLN A 222 3.72 6.72 -18.15
N MET A 223 4.11 5.52 -17.73
CA MET A 223 3.93 5.02 -16.38
C MET A 223 5.24 4.51 -15.84
N GLU A 224 5.57 4.89 -14.62
CA GLU A 224 6.80 4.43 -14.00
C GLU A 224 6.58 4.13 -12.52
N ALA A 225 7.13 3.01 -12.07
CA ALA A 225 7.06 2.62 -10.67
C ALA A 225 8.46 2.24 -10.18
N GLY A 226 8.82 2.66 -8.98
CA GLY A 226 10.20 2.54 -8.50
C GLY A 226 10.57 3.59 -7.46
N TYR A 227 11.86 3.86 -7.35
CA TYR A 227 12.42 4.89 -6.49
C TYR A 227 13.72 5.46 -7.05
N ASP A 228 14.00 6.72 -6.74
CA ASP A 228 15.23 7.43 -7.07
C ASP A 228 15.70 8.17 -5.82
N THR A 229 17.01 8.30 -5.68
CA THR A 229 17.62 9.20 -4.71
C THR A 229 18.29 10.36 -5.42
N ILE A 230 18.67 11.39 -4.67
CA ILE A 230 19.48 12.51 -5.14
C ILE A 230 20.67 12.02 -5.97
N ASN A 231 20.87 12.62 -7.15
CA ASN A 231 21.86 12.23 -8.18
C ASN A 231 21.75 10.77 -8.67
N SER A 232 20.66 10.09 -8.36
CA SER A 232 20.41 8.69 -8.66
C SER A 232 21.48 7.72 -8.17
N ILE A 233 22.06 8.02 -6.99
CA ILE A 233 23.02 7.16 -6.29
C ILE A 233 22.41 5.76 -6.11
N TYR A 234 21.18 5.71 -5.62
CA TYR A 234 20.37 4.50 -5.55
C TYR A 234 19.08 4.72 -6.33
N HIS A 235 18.78 3.81 -7.25
CA HIS A 235 17.54 3.85 -7.99
C HIS A 235 17.11 2.45 -8.40
N PHE A 236 15.81 2.27 -8.58
CA PHE A 236 15.24 1.05 -9.13
C PHE A 236 13.98 1.36 -9.91
N VAL A 237 13.87 0.78 -11.11
CA VAL A 237 12.66 0.80 -11.91
C VAL A 237 12.04 -0.59 -11.87
N ILE A 238 10.78 -0.67 -11.46
CA ILE A 238 10.05 -1.94 -11.42
C ILE A 238 9.85 -2.43 -12.86
N PRO A 239 10.29 -3.65 -13.20
CA PRO A 239 10.03 -4.26 -14.49
C PRO A 239 8.53 -4.24 -14.82
N ASP A 240 8.20 -4.12 -16.11
CA ASP A 240 6.83 -3.98 -16.63
C ASP A 240 6.11 -2.66 -16.35
N SER A 241 6.63 -1.77 -15.49
CA SER A 241 6.01 -0.46 -15.29
C SER A 241 6.09 0.43 -16.54
N THR A 242 7.24 0.45 -17.22
CA THR A 242 7.56 1.41 -18.30
C THR A 242 7.29 0.91 -19.73
N ASN A 243 6.98 -0.38 -19.91
CA ASN A 243 6.79 -1.01 -21.23
C ASN A 243 5.31 -1.17 -21.62
N GLY A 244 4.40 -0.45 -20.95
CA GLY A 244 2.95 -0.55 -21.15
C GLY A 244 2.29 -1.77 -20.49
N ASN A 245 3.04 -2.61 -19.76
CA ASN A 245 2.51 -3.77 -19.05
C ASN A 245 2.25 -3.52 -17.55
N TYR A 246 2.11 -2.26 -17.12
CA TYR A 246 1.93 -1.91 -15.70
C TYR A 246 0.70 -2.55 -15.05
N GLN A 247 -0.29 -2.99 -15.85
CA GLN A 247 -1.42 -3.79 -15.35
C GLN A 247 -0.99 -5.11 -14.71
N ASN A 248 0.18 -5.63 -15.09
CA ASN A 248 0.76 -6.84 -14.56
C ASN A 248 1.44 -6.62 -13.20
N LEU A 249 1.58 -5.38 -12.73
CA LEU A 249 2.24 -5.09 -11.45
C LEU A 249 1.63 -5.88 -10.30
N LYS A 250 0.30 -6.09 -10.31
CA LYS A 250 -0.44 -6.96 -9.36
C LYS A 250 -0.01 -8.43 -9.32
N ASN A 251 0.71 -8.90 -10.33
CA ASN A 251 1.23 -10.27 -10.42
C ASN A 251 2.76 -10.34 -10.28
N THR A 252 3.47 -9.21 -10.44
CA THR A 252 4.93 -9.14 -10.30
C THR A 252 5.35 -8.91 -8.84
N THR A 253 6.61 -9.23 -8.50
CA THR A 253 7.14 -9.12 -7.13
C THR A 253 8.65 -9.35 -7.09
N ASN A 254 9.33 -8.79 -6.08
CA ASN A 254 10.70 -9.18 -5.69
C ASN A 254 10.76 -10.03 -4.40
N VAL A 255 9.62 -10.31 -3.77
CA VAL A 255 9.52 -11.04 -2.48
C VAL A 255 8.64 -12.29 -2.56
N ASN A 256 8.36 -12.77 -3.76
CA ASN A 256 7.52 -13.95 -4.01
C ASN A 256 6.10 -13.82 -3.43
N VAL A 257 5.56 -12.59 -3.38
CA VAL A 257 4.18 -12.29 -3.02
C VAL A 257 3.58 -11.46 -4.15
N PRO A 258 2.67 -12.01 -4.98
CA PRO A 258 2.11 -11.31 -6.13
C PRO A 258 1.58 -9.93 -5.77
N GLY A 259 1.99 -8.92 -6.54
CA GLY A 259 1.56 -7.54 -6.35
C GLY A 259 2.29 -6.77 -5.27
N ARG A 260 3.25 -7.40 -4.57
CA ARG A 260 4.04 -6.77 -3.52
C ARG A 260 5.50 -6.65 -3.90
N TRP A 261 6.04 -5.45 -3.72
CA TRP A 261 7.45 -5.14 -3.79
C TRP A 261 7.94 -4.62 -2.45
N ALA A 262 9.14 -5.04 -2.02
CA ALA A 262 9.73 -4.63 -0.75
C ALA A 262 11.18 -4.22 -0.93
N PHE A 263 11.58 -3.13 -0.30
CA PHE A 263 12.92 -2.56 -0.43
C PHE A 263 13.47 -2.18 0.93
N ILE A 264 14.79 -2.32 1.07
CA ILE A 264 15.53 -1.76 2.20
C ILE A 264 15.69 -0.27 1.90
N ALA A 265 15.37 0.57 2.89
CA ALA A 265 15.46 2.02 2.80
C ALA A 265 16.49 2.61 3.78
N GLY A 266 17.21 1.74 4.50
CA GLY A 266 18.25 2.17 5.42
C GLY A 266 19.53 2.58 4.71
N ASN A 267 20.47 3.11 5.48
CA ASN A 267 21.77 3.55 4.98
C ASN A 267 22.53 2.40 4.29
N GLU A 268 22.77 2.54 2.99
CA GLU A 268 23.50 1.56 2.16
C GLU A 268 25.01 1.82 2.15
N SER A 269 25.45 3.04 2.47
CA SER A 269 26.86 3.45 2.41
C SER A 269 27.78 2.82 3.48
N GLY A 270 27.23 1.95 4.35
CA GLY A 270 27.99 1.16 5.32
C GLY A 270 27.70 -0.35 5.31
N ARG A 271 26.90 -0.87 4.37
CA ARG A 271 26.46 -2.28 4.40
C ARG A 271 26.76 -2.98 3.07
N SER A 272 27.71 -3.91 3.09
CA SER A 272 27.93 -4.85 1.98
C SER A 272 26.75 -5.81 1.86
N PHE A 273 25.68 -5.39 1.20
CA PHE A 273 24.60 -6.30 0.82
C PHE A 273 24.87 -6.89 -0.57
N ILE A 274 24.61 -8.20 -0.68
CA ILE A 274 24.51 -8.90 -1.95
C ILE A 274 23.32 -8.29 -2.69
N LYS A 275 23.56 -7.66 -3.85
CA LYS A 275 22.48 -7.24 -4.74
C LYS A 275 21.71 -8.49 -5.19
N PHE A 276 20.49 -8.66 -4.70
CA PHE A 276 19.60 -9.73 -5.15
C PHE A 276 19.03 -9.35 -6.52
N TYR A 277 19.63 -9.85 -7.58
CA TYR A 277 19.02 -9.79 -8.92
C TYR A 277 18.02 -10.95 -9.05
N VAL A 278 16.73 -10.63 -9.01
CA VAL A 278 15.69 -11.57 -9.45
C VAL A 278 15.64 -11.51 -10.98
N SER A 279 16.21 -12.52 -11.64
CA SER A 279 16.10 -12.68 -13.09
C SER A 279 14.79 -13.40 -13.41
N PHE A 280 13.86 -12.70 -14.06
CA PHE A 280 12.66 -13.31 -14.60
C PHE A 280 12.98 -13.97 -15.94
N CYS A 281 13.10 -15.30 -15.94
CA CYS A 281 13.12 -16.08 -17.19
C CYS A 281 11.72 -16.64 -17.43
N LEU A 282 11.21 -16.49 -18.66
CA LEU A 282 9.83 -16.73 -19.15
C LEU A 282 9.29 -18.17 -18.99
N SER A 283 9.86 -19.00 -18.12
CA SER A 283 9.24 -20.29 -17.75
C SER A 283 9.60 -20.80 -16.35
N HIS A 284 10.58 -20.22 -15.64
CA HIS A 284 10.99 -20.67 -14.32
C HIS A 284 11.60 -19.52 -13.50
N ILE A 285 11.18 -19.37 -12.24
CA ILE A 285 11.82 -18.46 -11.28
C ILE A 285 13.20 -19.03 -10.97
N ILE A 286 14.27 -18.36 -11.42
CA ILE A 286 15.65 -18.68 -11.03
C ILE A 286 16.14 -17.51 -10.16
N MET A 287 16.20 -17.72 -8.84
CA MET A 287 17.01 -16.84 -7.97
C MET A 287 18.47 -17.01 -8.37
N SER A 288 19.05 -15.98 -8.98
CA SER A 288 20.45 -15.96 -9.36
C SER A 288 21.20 -15.10 -8.35
N TYR A 289 22.03 -15.74 -7.51
CA TYR A 289 22.92 -15.02 -6.60
C TYR A 289 24.15 -14.55 -7.39
N VAL A 290 24.22 -13.25 -7.70
CA VAL A 290 25.46 -12.68 -8.26
C VAL A 290 26.21 -11.99 -7.12
N CYS A 291 27.32 -12.60 -6.71
CA CYS A 291 28.26 -11.99 -5.80
C CYS A 291 29.08 -10.96 -6.58
N VAL A 292 28.82 -9.67 -6.38
CA VAL A 292 29.72 -8.61 -6.86
C VAL A 292 30.43 -8.05 -5.64
N SER A 293 31.70 -8.41 -5.48
CA SER A 293 32.62 -7.72 -4.58
C SER A 293 32.97 -6.37 -5.22
N LEU A 294 32.81 -5.27 -4.47
CA LEU A 294 33.59 -4.06 -4.70
C LEU A 294 34.79 -4.08 -3.75
#